data_AF-A0A928F373-F1
#
_entry.id   AF-A0A928F373-F1
#
_cell.length_a   1.000
_cell.length_b   1.000
_cell.length_c   1.000
_cell.angle_alpha   90.00
_cell.angle_beta   90.00
_cell.angle_gamma   90.00
#
_symmetry.space_group_name_H-M   'P 1'
#
loop_
_entity.id
_entity.type
_entity.pdbx_description
1 polymer ?
#
loop_
_entity_poly.entity_id
_entity_poly.type
_entity_poly.pdbx_seq_one_letter_code
_entity_poly.pdbx_strand_id
1 'polypeptide(L)'
;MDEIREEQQNFRDKIMNVEIEKEVKRSFIEYAMSVIIDRALPDVRDGLKPVHRRILFAMHEDGLTYNKPFRKSATTVGNVLGHFHPHGDAAVYDAMVRLAQPFS
;
A
#
# COMPACT_ATOMS: atom_id res chain seq x y z
N MET A 1 -4.61 -46.18 -7.46
CA MET A 1 -3.47 -46.26 -6.51
C MET A 1 -2.20 -45.74 -7.15
N ASP A 2 -1.91 -46.07 -8.42
CA ASP A 2 -0.71 -45.55 -9.13
C ASP A 2 -0.82 -44.06 -9.52
N GLU A 3 -2.00 -43.58 -9.92
CA GLU A 3 -2.24 -42.15 -10.21
C GLU A 3 -2.02 -41.24 -8.99
N ILE A 4 -2.42 -41.70 -7.80
CA ILE A 4 -2.22 -40.96 -6.53
C ILE A 4 -0.72 -40.86 -6.20
N ARG A 5 0.08 -41.86 -6.58
CA ARG A 5 1.54 -41.84 -6.39
C ARG A 5 2.22 -40.88 -7.35
N GLU A 6 1.81 -40.84 -8.62
CA GLU A 6 2.34 -39.88 -9.60
C GLU A 6 2.00 -38.43 -9.23
N GLU A 7 0.78 -38.16 -8.74
CA GLU A 7 0.40 -36.82 -8.26
C GLU A 7 1.23 -36.38 -7.05
N GLN A 8 1.47 -37.29 -6.09
CA GLN A 8 2.30 -37.02 -4.91
C GLN A 8 3.77 -36.80 -5.28
N GLN A 9 4.28 -37.53 -6.29
CA GLN A 9 5.64 -37.38 -6.81
C GLN A 9 5.79 -36.01 -7.50
N ASN A 10 4.85 -35.64 -8.38
CA ASN A 10 4.80 -34.33 -9.03
C ASN A 10 4.70 -33.17 -8.04
N PHE A 11 4.00 -33.37 -6.91
CA PHE A 11 3.91 -32.35 -5.86
C PHE A 11 5.25 -32.17 -5.15
N ARG A 12 5.97 -33.26 -4.86
CA ARG A 12 7.31 -33.22 -4.25
C ARG A 12 8.37 -32.62 -5.18
N ASP A 13 8.27 -32.87 -6.48
CA ASP A 13 9.18 -32.30 -7.47
C ASP A 13 9.02 -30.78 -7.64
N LYS A 14 7.90 -30.21 -7.16
CA LYS A 14 7.67 -28.75 -7.08
C LYS A 14 8.13 -28.10 -5.77
N ILE A 15 8.56 -28.89 -4.77
CA ILE A 15 9.00 -28.35 -3.48
C ILE A 15 10.44 -27.87 -3.62
N MET A 16 10.62 -26.55 -3.62
CA MET A 16 11.95 -25.96 -3.52
C MET A 16 12.38 -25.89 -2.06
N ASN A 17 13.44 -26.61 -1.71
CA ASN A 17 14.07 -26.43 -0.42
C ASN A 17 14.78 -25.07 -0.38
N VAL A 18 14.44 -24.26 0.61
CA VAL A 18 15.03 -22.94 0.80
C VAL A 18 15.71 -22.88 2.16
N GLU A 19 16.92 -22.33 2.18
CA GLU A 19 17.66 -22.14 3.43
C GLU A 19 16.98 -21.06 4.28
N ILE A 20 16.62 -21.40 5.52
CA ILE A 20 15.84 -20.53 6.41
C ILE A 20 16.54 -19.19 6.65
N GLU A 21 17.85 -19.20 6.95
CA GLU A 21 18.61 -17.97 7.21
C GLU A 21 18.55 -17.01 6.02
N LYS A 22 18.75 -17.55 4.81
CA LYS A 22 18.69 -16.80 3.56
C LYS A 22 17.30 -16.24 3.31
N GLU A 23 16.26 -17.05 3.50
CA GLU A 23 14.87 -16.64 3.27
C GLU A 23 14.41 -15.55 4.24
N VAL A 24 14.71 -15.72 5.53
CA VAL A 24 14.36 -14.75 6.58
C VAL A 24 15.07 -13.42 6.32
N LYS A 25 16.37 -13.45 6.02
CA LYS A 25 17.13 -12.24 5.72
C LYS A 25 16.57 -11.51 4.49
N ARG A 26 16.25 -12.24 3.43
CA ARG A 26 15.65 -11.65 2.21
C ARG A 26 14.30 -11.02 2.50
N SER A 27 13.37 -11.79 3.08
CA SER A 27 12.01 -11.33 3.41
C SER A 27 12.02 -10.12 4.34
N PHE A 28 12.92 -10.12 5.32
CA PHE A 28 13.07 -9.00 6.25
C PHE A 28 13.55 -7.73 5.53
N ILE A 29 14.58 -7.85 4.68
CA ILE A 29 15.12 -6.70 3.93
C ILE A 29 14.08 -6.16 2.95
N GLU A 30 13.37 -7.01 2.21
CA GLU A 30 12.32 -6.60 1.27
C GLU A 30 11.20 -5.84 1.99
N TYR A 31 10.71 -6.38 3.11
CA TYR A 31 9.69 -5.71 3.91
C TYR A 31 10.20 -4.39 4.49
N ALA A 32 11.39 -4.38 5.10
CA ALA A 32 11.97 -3.18 5.70
C ALA A 32 12.16 -2.07 4.66
N MET A 33 12.68 -2.42 3.48
CA MET A 33 12.89 -1.46 2.39
C MET A 33 11.56 -0.91 1.86
N SER A 34 10.55 -1.76 1.68
CA SER A 34 9.20 -1.33 1.29
C SER A 34 8.58 -0.35 2.30
N VAL A 35 8.81 -0.57 3.60
CA VAL A 35 8.28 0.31 4.65
C VAL A 35 8.99 1.65 4.65
N ILE A 36 10.31 1.65 4.52
CA ILE A 36 11.13 2.87 4.54
C ILE A 36 10.75 3.78 3.37
N ILE A 37 10.70 3.22 2.16
CA ILE A 37 10.52 3.98 0.93
C ILE A 37 9.05 4.31 0.67
N ASP A 38 8.16 3.32 0.75
CA ASP A 38 6.78 3.44 0.25
C ASP A 38 5.74 3.75 1.34
N ARG A 39 6.15 3.94 2.59
CA ARG A 39 5.21 4.16 3.70
C ARG A 39 5.66 5.18 4.73
N ALA A 40 6.85 5.00 5.31
CA ALA A 40 7.22 5.62 6.56
C ALA A 40 7.83 7.02 6.39
N LEU A 41 8.75 7.18 5.44
CA LEU A 41 9.50 8.42 5.25
C LEU A 41 8.89 9.32 4.17
N PRO A 42 8.96 10.65 4.34
CA PRO A 42 8.60 11.58 3.28
C PRO A 42 9.70 11.68 2.22
N ASP A 43 9.32 12.06 0.99
CA ASP A 43 10.28 12.44 -0.04
C ASP A 43 10.85 13.84 0.26
N VAL A 44 12.14 14.04 0.05
CA VAL A 44 12.83 15.31 0.33
C VAL A 44 12.33 16.48 -0.54
N ARG A 45 11.79 16.19 -1.72
CA ARG A 45 11.40 17.21 -2.69
C ARG A 45 10.08 17.90 -2.33
N ASP A 46 9.13 17.13 -1.79
CA ASP A 46 7.79 17.62 -1.47
C ASP A 46 7.44 17.50 0.02
N GLY A 47 8.23 16.79 0.82
CA GLY A 47 7.96 16.54 2.24
C GLY A 47 6.78 15.58 2.47
N LEU A 48 6.26 14.93 1.44
CA LEU A 48 5.05 14.12 1.52
C LEU A 48 5.37 12.62 1.58
N LYS A 49 4.66 11.91 2.46
CA LYS A 49 4.57 10.44 2.42
C LYS A 49 3.73 9.99 1.23
N PRO A 50 3.90 8.77 0.72
CA PRO A 50 3.15 8.27 -0.45
C PRO A 50 1.63 8.37 -0.30
N VAL A 51 1.08 8.14 0.89
CA VAL A 51 -0.37 8.27 1.14
C VAL A 51 -0.88 9.70 0.98
N HIS A 52 -0.14 10.71 1.47
CA HIS A 52 -0.52 12.11 1.34
C HIS A 52 -0.53 12.55 -0.12
N ARG A 53 0.49 12.15 -0.89
CA ARG A 53 0.59 12.45 -2.32
C ARG A 53 -0.58 11.87 -3.10
N ARG A 54 -0.94 10.61 -2.83
CA ARG A 54 -2.08 9.93 -3.48
C ARG A 54 -3.42 10.62 -3.17
N ILE A 55 -3.63 11.05 -1.93
CA ILE A 55 -4.84 11.79 -1.53
C ILE A 55 -4.94 13.11 -2.28
N LEU A 56 -3.89 13.95 -2.21
CA LEU A 56 -3.89 15.26 -2.88
C LEU A 56 -4.01 15.14 -4.39
N PHE A 57 -3.37 14.14 -4.99
CA PHE A 57 -3.46 13.88 -6.43
C PHE A 57 -4.87 13.44 -6.84
N ALA A 58 -5.49 12.51 -6.12
CA ALA A 58 -6.87 12.10 -6.40
C ALA A 58 -7.86 13.28 -6.25
N MET A 59 -7.69 14.11 -5.21
CA MET A 59 -8.50 15.32 -5.05
C MET A 59 -8.31 16.31 -6.19
N HIS A 60 -7.10 16.41 -6.75
CA HIS A 60 -6.82 17.25 -7.90
C HIS A 60 -7.50 16.72 -9.17
N GLU A 61 -7.37 15.43 -9.46
CA GLU A 61 -8.02 14.75 -10.60
C GLU A 61 -9.56 14.86 -10.53
N ASP A 62 -10.13 14.74 -9.32
CA ASP A 62 -11.57 14.90 -9.09
C ASP A 62 -12.05 16.36 -9.12
N GLY A 63 -11.12 17.32 -9.29
CA GLY A 63 -11.42 18.75 -9.31
C GLY A 63 -11.86 19.33 -7.96
N LEU A 64 -11.52 18.66 -6.84
CA LEU A 64 -11.84 19.06 -5.47
C LEU A 64 -10.90 20.16 -4.98
N THR A 65 -10.98 21.30 -5.64
CA THR A 65 -10.18 22.50 -5.36
C THR A 65 -10.89 23.40 -4.37
N TYR A 66 -10.14 24.31 -3.73
CA TYR A 66 -10.61 25.17 -2.64
C TYR A 66 -11.82 26.06 -3.01
N ASN A 67 -12.04 26.32 -4.30
CA ASN A 67 -13.14 27.15 -4.81
C ASN A 67 -14.41 26.36 -5.15
N LYS A 68 -14.43 25.03 -4.92
CA LYS A 68 -15.58 24.16 -5.17
C LYS A 68 -16.29 23.78 -3.85
N PRO A 69 -17.58 23.39 -3.90
CA PRO A 69 -18.29 22.91 -2.72
C PRO A 69 -17.64 21.64 -2.14
N PHE A 70 -17.76 21.48 -0.82
CA PHE A 70 -17.30 20.28 -0.12
C PHE A 70 -17.99 19.01 -0.64
N ARG A 71 -17.25 17.92 -0.66
CA ARG A 71 -17.74 16.57 -0.97
C ARG A 71 -17.57 15.66 0.23
N LYS A 72 -18.29 14.54 0.22
CA LYS A 72 -18.19 13.52 1.27
C LYS A 72 -16.78 12.92 1.26
N SER A 73 -16.16 12.82 2.43
CA SER A 73 -14.84 12.21 2.61
C SER A 73 -14.76 10.80 2.02
N ALA A 74 -15.84 10.02 2.17
CA ALA A 74 -15.96 8.67 1.60
C ALA A 74 -15.78 8.62 0.07
N THR A 75 -16.14 9.69 -0.65
CA THR A 75 -15.92 9.77 -2.11
C THR A 75 -14.43 9.85 -2.42
N THR A 76 -13.70 10.76 -1.76
CA THR A 76 -12.25 10.90 -1.95
C THR A 76 -11.51 9.63 -1.50
N VAL A 77 -11.88 9.05 -0.36
CA VAL A 77 -11.28 7.78 0.11
C VAL A 77 -11.52 6.66 -0.90
N GLY A 78 -12.76 6.51 -1.39
CA GLY A 78 -13.09 5.50 -2.41
C GLY A 78 -12.28 5.67 -3.70
N ASN A 79 -12.13 6.90 -4.18
CA ASN A 79 -11.37 7.19 -5.41
C ASN A 79 -9.87 6.91 -5.24
N VAL A 80 -9.30 7.28 -4.09
CA VAL A 80 -7.89 6.98 -3.76
C VAL A 80 -7.63 5.47 -3.73
N LEU A 81 -8.53 4.70 -3.11
CA LEU A 81 -8.42 3.24 -3.05
C LEU A 81 -8.57 2.58 -4.42
N GLY A 82 -9.53 3.05 -5.23
CA GLY A 82 -9.81 2.49 -6.54
C GLY A 82 -8.67 2.68 -7.55
N HIS A 83 -7.91 3.77 -7.44
CA HIS A 83 -6.94 4.14 -8.46
C HIS A 83 -5.48 4.14 -8.00
N PHE A 84 -5.21 4.41 -6.71
CA PHE A 84 -3.85 4.81 -6.29
C PHE A 84 -3.34 4.12 -5.03
N HIS A 85 -4.18 3.56 -4.16
CA HIS A 85 -3.78 3.07 -2.85
C HIS A 85 -4.36 1.68 -2.53
N PRO A 86 -3.59 0.58 -2.73
CA PRO A 86 -4.07 -0.79 -2.56
C PRO A 86 -4.01 -1.27 -1.10
N HIS A 87 -4.42 -0.42 -0.15
CA HIS A 87 -4.43 -0.73 1.28
C HIS A 87 -5.77 -0.33 1.92
N GLY A 88 -5.91 -0.47 3.23
CA GLY A 88 -7.17 -0.19 3.92
C GLY A 88 -7.62 1.27 3.80
N ASP A 89 -8.94 1.44 3.77
CA ASP A 89 -9.63 2.73 3.77
C ASP A 89 -9.30 3.58 5.01
N ALA A 90 -9.20 2.95 6.17
CA ALA A 90 -8.87 3.61 7.44
C ALA A 90 -7.54 4.40 7.35
N ALA A 91 -6.51 3.80 6.74
CA ALA A 91 -5.20 4.47 6.62
C ALA A 91 -5.27 5.73 5.74
N VAL A 92 -6.10 5.72 4.70
CA VAL A 92 -6.31 6.87 3.82
C VAL A 92 -7.12 7.94 4.55
N TYR A 93 -8.20 7.56 5.22
CA TYR A 93 -9.05 8.48 5.96
C TYR A 93 -8.29 9.17 7.11
N ASP A 94 -7.55 8.40 7.91
CA ASP A 94 -6.77 8.93 9.03
C ASP A 94 -5.70 9.92 8.56
N ALA A 95 -5.01 9.60 7.45
CA ALA A 95 -4.03 10.50 6.84
C ALA A 95 -4.69 11.80 6.35
N MET A 96 -5.86 11.70 5.71
CA MET A 96 -6.62 12.85 5.23
C MET A 96 -7.09 13.75 6.38
N VAL A 97 -7.60 13.15 7.47
CA VAL A 97 -8.02 13.90 8.66
C VAL A 97 -6.84 14.62 9.29
N ARG A 98 -5.67 13.98 9.41
CA ARG A 98 -4.47 14.63 9.95
C ARG A 98 -4.00 15.83 9.12
N LEU A 99 -4.08 15.74 7.79
CA LEU A 99 -3.74 16.87 6.91
C LEU A 99 -4.67 18.08 7.09
N ALA A 100 -5.91 17.87 7.54
CA ALA A 100 -6.89 18.93 7.74
C ALA A 100 -6.83 19.57 9.14
N GLN A 101 -6.08 19.00 10.08
CA GLN A 101 -6.00 19.48 11.46
C GLN A 101 -4.93 20.56 11.59
N PRO A 102 -5.27 21.79 12.02
CA PRO A 102 -4.30 22.88 12.17
C PRO A 102 -3.39 22.73 13.40
N PHE A 103 -3.65 21.76 14.28
CA PHE A 103 -2.96 21.55 15.56
C PHE A 103 -2.09 20.28 15.59
N SER A 104 -1.94 19.61 14.44
CA SER A 104 -1.24 18.32 14.31
C SER A 104 0.20 18.47 13.82
#